data_AF-A0A9D5QU49-F1
#
_entry.id   AF-A0A9D5QU49-F1
#
_cell.length_a   1.000
_cell.length_b   1.000
_cell.length_c   1.000
_cell.angle_alpha   90.00
_cell.angle_beta   90.00
_cell.angle_gamma   90.00
#
_symmetry.space_group_name_H-M   'P 1'
#
loop_
_entity.id
_entity.type
_entity.pdbx_description
1 polymer ?
#
loop_
_entity_poly.entity_id
_entity_poly.type
_entity_poly.pdbx_seq_one_letter_code
_entity_poly.pdbx_strand_id
1 'polypeptide(L)' 'MDIQEIIKQLTAKFGDSFDISKVTDALKSIDLKNLSLTDIISKLGAQGLLENVNLDSVKGNVMDELKSKAGSLLGGMFGK' A
#
# COMPACT_ATOMS: atom_id res chain seq x y z
N MET A 1 -9.28 3.08 -7.76
CA MET A 1 -9.68 2.22 -6.62
C MET A 1 -10.56 3.04 -5.68
N ASP A 2 -11.50 2.44 -4.95
CA ASP A 2 -12.34 3.16 -3.98
C ASP A 2 -11.63 3.28 -2.61
N ILE A 3 -11.85 4.37 -1.88
CA ILE A 3 -11.23 4.59 -0.56
C ILE A 3 -11.67 3.50 0.43
N GLN A 4 -12.95 3.11 0.44
CA GLN A 4 -13.45 2.06 1.33
C GLN A 4 -12.81 0.71 1.03
N GLU A 5 -12.55 0.43 -0.26
CA GLU A 5 -11.85 -0.78 -0.69
C GLU A 5 -10.40 -0.80 -0.21
N ILE A 6 -9.70 0.34 -0.29
CA ILE A 6 -8.35 0.49 0.24
C ILE A 6 -8.34 0.28 1.75
N ILE A 7 -9.22 0.93 2.49
CA ILE A 7 -9.30 0.81 3.95
C ILE A 7 -9.55 -0.65 4.35
N LYS A 8 -10.49 -1.36 3.69
CA LYS A 8 -10.71 -2.79 3.95
C LYS A 8 -9.46 -3.63 3.75
N GLN A 9 -8.71 -3.40 2.67
CA GLN A 9 -7.48 -4.12 2.39
C GLN A 9 -6.36 -3.79 3.39
N LEU A 10 -6.26 -2.53 3.82
CA LEU A 10 -5.33 -2.11 4.87
C LEU A 10 -5.70 -2.74 6.22
N THR A 11 -6.96 -2.73 6.63
CA THR A 11 -7.44 -3.40 7.86
C THR A 11 -7.22 -4.91 7.79
N ALA A 12 -7.43 -5.53 6.64
CA ALA A 12 -7.15 -6.97 6.46
C ALA A 12 -5.65 -7.29 6.57
N LYS A 13 -4.76 -6.38 6.14
CA LYS A 13 -3.30 -6.56 6.21
C LYS A 13 -2.69 -6.18 7.56
N PHE A 14 -3.20 -5.14 8.20
CA PHE A 14 -2.56 -4.46 9.32
C PHE A 14 -3.41 -4.45 10.60
N GLY A 15 -4.65 -4.95 10.54
CA GLY A 15 -5.61 -4.90 11.65
C GLY A 15 -5.91 -3.45 12.05
N ASP A 16 -6.06 -3.25 13.35
CA ASP A 16 -6.33 -1.93 13.96
C ASP A 16 -5.04 -1.15 14.29
N SER A 17 -3.91 -1.52 13.67
CA SER A 17 -2.58 -0.94 13.95
C SER A 17 -2.36 0.43 13.27
N PHE A 18 -3.37 1.01 12.64
CA PHE A 18 -3.30 2.33 12.02
C PHE A 18 -4.58 3.11 12.28
N ASP A 19 -4.47 4.44 12.20
CA ASP A 19 -5.59 5.35 12.40
C ASP A 19 -6.39 5.46 11.09
N ILE A 20 -7.53 4.76 11.04
CA ILE A 20 -8.42 4.72 9.87
C ILE A 20 -8.87 6.13 9.46
N SER A 21 -9.12 7.03 10.42
CA SER A 21 -9.57 8.39 10.13
C SER A 21 -8.46 9.18 9.43
N LYS A 22 -7.23 9.15 9.97
CA LYS A 22 -6.09 9.84 9.36
C LYS A 22 -5.72 9.26 7.99
N VAL A 23 -5.76 7.94 7.84
CA VAL A 23 -5.52 7.28 6.55
C VAL A 23 -6.60 7.65 5.54
N THR A 24 -7.87 7.66 5.94
CA THR A 24 -8.99 8.06 5.06
C THR A 24 -8.80 9.48 4.55
N ASP A 25 -8.42 10.41 5.42
CA ASP A 25 -8.19 11.81 5.02
C ASP A 25 -6.96 11.98 4.12
N ALA A 26 -5.88 11.23 4.37
CA ALA A 26 -4.73 11.19 3.48
C ALA A 26 -5.11 10.64 2.09
N LEU A 27 -5.92 9.58 2.03
CA LEU A 27 -6.38 8.99 0.78
C LEU A 27 -7.24 9.93 -0.07
N LYS A 28 -8.06 10.80 0.57
CA LYS A 28 -8.82 11.84 -0.15
C LYS A 28 -7.91 12.85 -0.87
N SER A 29 -6.70 13.03 -0.36
CA SER A 29 -5.72 13.98 -0.89
C SER A 29 -4.84 13.39 -1.99
N ILE A 30 -4.97 12.09 -2.28
CA ILE A 30 -4.18 11.34 -3.25
C ILE A 30 -5.05 11.02 -4.47
N ASP A 31 -4.51 11.18 -5.68
CA ASP A 31 -5.17 10.69 -6.89
C ASP A 31 -5.03 9.16 -6.98
N LEU A 32 -6.09 8.44 -6.62
CA LEU A 32 -6.15 6.99 -6.54
C LEU A 32 -6.45 6.30 -7.89
N LYS A 33 -6.62 7.06 -8.97
CA LYS A 33 -7.06 6.50 -10.26
C LYS A 33 -6.02 5.57 -10.89
N ASN A 34 -4.74 5.87 -10.69
CA ASN A 34 -3.63 5.15 -11.33
C ASN A 34 -2.65 4.51 -10.33
N LEU A 35 -3.02 4.46 -9.04
CA LEU A 35 -2.15 3.92 -8.00
C LEU A 35 -2.52 2.47 -7.67
N SER A 36 -1.49 1.65 -7.52
CA SER A 36 -1.65 0.33 -6.92
C SER A 36 -1.83 0.44 -5.40
N LEU A 37 -2.37 -0.61 -4.76
CA LEU A 37 -2.47 -0.67 -3.30
C LEU A 37 -1.09 -0.46 -2.64
N THR A 38 -0.03 -0.94 -3.28
CA THR A 38 1.31 -0.67 -2.79
C THR A 38 1.65 0.80 -2.78
N ASP A 39 1.44 1.49 -3.90
CA ASP A 39 1.88 2.88 -4.01
C ASP A 39 1.18 3.70 -2.94
N ILE A 40 -0.08 3.33 -2.67
CA ILE A 40 -0.86 3.83 -1.55
C ILE A 40 -0.20 3.51 -0.20
N ILE A 41 0.10 2.23 0.09
CA ILE A 41 0.79 1.82 1.34
C ILE A 41 2.11 2.59 1.53
N SER A 42 2.89 2.73 0.46
CA SER A 42 4.19 3.43 0.48
C SER A 42 4.03 4.91 0.76
N LYS A 43 3.03 5.56 0.14
CA LYS A 43 2.69 6.97 0.39
C LYS A 43 2.17 7.20 1.80
N LEU A 44 1.36 6.30 2.33
CA LEU A 44 0.85 6.37 3.71
C LEU A 44 1.97 6.14 4.73
N GLY A 45 2.84 5.17 4.48
CA GLY A 45 4.03 4.90 5.31
C GLY A 45 5.02 6.08 5.30
N ALA A 46 5.26 6.69 4.14
CA ALA A 46 6.11 7.89 4.02
C ALA A 46 5.54 9.12 4.77
N GLN A 47 4.23 9.15 5.01
CA GLN A 47 3.55 10.17 5.81
C GLN A 47 3.48 9.82 7.30
N GLY A 48 4.08 8.71 7.72
CA GLY A 48 4.05 8.24 9.11
C GLY A 48 2.71 7.62 9.53
N LEU A 49 1.75 7.48 8.61
CA LEU A 49 0.39 7.02 8.93
C LEU A 49 0.31 5.52 9.22
N LEU A 50 1.38 4.80 8.88
CA LEU A 50 1.57 3.38 9.15
C LEU A 50 2.73 3.14 10.12
N GLU A 51 3.12 4.12 10.96
CA GLU A 51 4.25 3.99 11.90
C GLU A 51 4.06 2.90 12.97
N ASN A 52 2.82 2.72 13.43
CA ASN A 52 2.48 1.67 14.39
C ASN A 52 2.29 0.30 13.73
N VAL A 53 2.23 0.27 12.40
CA VAL A 53 2.33 -0.96 11.65
C VAL A 53 3.80 -1.35 11.70
N ASN A 54 4.09 -2.52 12.27
CA ASN A 54 5.43 -3.08 12.21
C ASN A 54 5.77 -3.42 10.75
N LEU A 55 6.23 -2.39 10.02
CA LEU A 55 6.57 -2.46 8.61
C LEU A 55 7.72 -3.43 8.39
N ASP A 56 8.53 -3.76 9.40
CA ASP A 56 9.55 -4.79 9.31
C ASP A 56 8.98 -6.22 9.25
N SER A 57 7.87 -6.49 9.96
CA SER A 57 7.12 -7.75 9.81
C SER A 57 6.45 -7.88 8.44
N VAL A 58 6.12 -6.74 7.82
CA VAL A 58 5.38 -6.68 6.55
C VAL A 58 6.31 -6.54 5.33
N LYS A 59 7.51 -5.97 5.51
CA LYS A 59 8.55 -5.84 4.48
C LYS A 59 8.92 -7.18 3.88
N GLY A 60 9.02 -8.26 4.67
CA GLY A 60 9.43 -9.57 4.16
C GLY A 60 8.46 -10.24 3.17
N ASN A 61 7.17 -9.87 3.16
CA ASN A 61 6.19 -10.47 2.25
C ASN A 61 5.56 -9.44 1.30
N VAL A 62 5.25 -8.22 1.77
CA VAL A 62 4.66 -7.18 0.92
C VAL A 62 5.72 -6.51 0.06
N MET A 63 6.93 -6.24 0.55
CA MET A 63 8.00 -5.68 -0.28
C MET A 63 8.52 -6.70 -1.31
N ASP A 64 8.56 -7.99 -0.95
CA ASP A 64 8.93 -9.06 -1.88
C ASP A 64 7.82 -9.38 -2.89
N GLU A 65 6.54 -9.41 -2.49
CA GLU A 65 5.42 -9.43 -3.46
C GLU A 65 5.43 -8.20 -4.35
N LEU A 66 5.87 -7.06 -3.82
CA LEU A 66 5.96 -5.83 -4.58
C LEU A 66 7.08 -5.81 -5.58
N LYS A 67 8.28 -6.19 -5.16
CA LYS A 67 9.41 -6.36 -6.07
C LYS A 67 9.10 -7.47 -7.08
N SER A 68 8.36 -8.50 -6.70
CA SER A 68 7.95 -9.59 -7.59
C SER A 68 6.86 -9.15 -8.59
N LYS A 69 5.85 -8.38 -8.17
CA LYS A 69 4.82 -7.80 -9.05
C LYS A 69 5.38 -6.68 -9.91
N ALA A 70 6.17 -5.76 -9.36
CA ALA A 70 6.88 -4.74 -10.12
C ALA A 70 7.91 -5.37 -11.06
N GLY A 71 8.64 -6.40 -10.62
CA GLY A 71 9.56 -7.18 -11.45
C GLY A 71 8.84 -7.95 -12.55
N SER A 72 7.62 -8.45 -12.32
CA SER A 72 6.79 -9.09 -13.34
C SER A 72 6.17 -8.10 -14.33
N LEU A 73 5.80 -6.91 -13.88
CA LEU A 73 5.28 -5.83 -14.73
C LEU A 73 6.39 -5.15 -15.56
N LEU A 74 7.60 -5.03 -15.01
CA LEU A 74 8.78 -4.47 -15.69
C LEU A 74 9.52 -5.52 -16.53
N GLY A 75 9.53 -6.79 -16.11
CA GLY A 75 10.14 -7.90 -16.83
C GLY A 75 9.27 -8.48 -17.95
N GLY A 76 7.95 -8.31 -17.88
CA GLY A 76 7.01 -8.80 -18.90
C GLY A 76 6.97 -7.97 -20.20
N MET A 77 7.55 -6.77 -20.23
CA MET A 77 7.59 -5.91 -21.42
C MET A 77 8.93 -5.89 -22.16
N PHE A 78 9.97 -6.55 -21.62
CA PHE A 78 11.33 -6.61 -22.19
C PHE A 78 11.78 -8.04 -22.57
N GLY A 79 10.85 -8.99 -22.65
CA GLY A 79 11.10 -10.36 -23.10
C GLY A 79 10.45 -10.65 -24.45
N LYS A 80 11.08 -10.20 -25.53
CA LYS A 80 11.02 -10.86 -26.84
C LYS A 80 12.33 -11.57 -27.08
#